data_AF-A0A067N1A6-F1
#
_entry.id   AF-A0A067N1A6-F1
#
_cell.length_a   1.000
_cell.length_b   1.000
_cell.length_c   1.000
_cell.angle_alpha   90.00
_cell.angle_beta   90.00
_cell.angle_gamma   90.00
#
_symmetry.space_group_name_H-M   'P 1'
#
loop_
_entity.id
_entity.type
_entity.pdbx_description
1 polymer ?
#
loop_
_entity_poly.entity_id
_entity_poly.type
_entity_poly.pdbx_seq_one_letter_code
_entity_poly.pdbx_strand_id
1 'polypeptide(L)'
;MGTGEPSVGPYIAQCQRILEKSGLTYKMHGYGTNIEGPWHAVTAAIHDCHAAVHAQGAPRIATDIRIGTRTDKSVAPGQGNALKVQRVEEILQKWDNEVKSEVLSSLR
;
A
#
# COMPACT_ATOMS: atom_id res chain seq x y z
N MET A 1 18.87 -9.26 2.42
CA MET A 1 20.11 -8.81 3.09
C MET A 1 21.15 -9.90 2.96
N GLY A 2 22.42 -9.54 2.72
CA GLY A 2 23.48 -10.53 2.52
C GLY A 2 23.46 -11.19 1.14
N THR A 3 22.95 -10.50 0.12
CA THR A 3 22.81 -10.98 -1.26
C THR A 3 24.05 -10.73 -2.12
N GLY A 4 25.09 -10.10 -1.57
CA GLY A 4 26.34 -9.76 -2.29
C GLY A 4 26.21 -8.60 -3.28
N GLU A 5 24.99 -8.19 -3.64
CA GLU A 5 24.70 -7.03 -4.48
C GLU A 5 23.73 -6.03 -3.80
N PRO A 6 23.79 -4.73 -4.14
CA PRO A 6 22.91 -3.71 -3.57
C PRO A 6 21.52 -3.69 -4.22
N SER A 7 21.36 -4.20 -5.44
CA SER A 7 20.04 -4.22 -6.09
C SER A 7 19.15 -5.26 -5.44
N VAL A 8 17.87 -4.94 -5.30
CA VAL A 8 16.85 -5.86 -4.80
C VAL A 8 15.67 -6.00 -5.75
N GLY A 9 15.73 -5.33 -6.91
CA GLY A 9 14.66 -5.31 -7.91
C GLY A 9 14.14 -6.71 -8.30
N PRO A 10 15.00 -7.72 -8.56
CA PRO A 10 14.56 -9.06 -8.88
C PRO A 10 13.68 -9.71 -7.79
N TYR A 11 14.03 -9.51 -6.52
CA TYR A 11 13.25 -10.02 -5.38
C TYR A 11 11.89 -9.31 -5.29
N ILE A 12 11.85 -7.99 -5.49
CA ILE A 12 10.59 -7.23 -5.49
C ILE A 12 9.69 -7.68 -6.64
N ALA A 13 10.25 -7.89 -7.84
CA ALA A 13 9.49 -8.39 -9.00
C ALA A 13 8.88 -9.78 -8.74
N GLN A 14 9.58 -10.64 -8.00
CA GLN A 14 9.04 -11.93 -7.59
C GLN A 14 7.84 -11.79 -6.65
N CYS A 15 7.91 -10.89 -5.67
CA CYS A 15 6.78 -10.60 -4.79
C CYS A 15 5.57 -10.09 -5.60
N GLN A 16 5.78 -9.23 -6.60
CA GLN A 16 4.68 -8.74 -7.45
C GLN A 16 3.99 -9.88 -8.22
N ARG A 17 4.74 -10.87 -8.73
CA ARG A 17 4.15 -12.05 -9.39
C ARG A 17 3.27 -12.89 -8.47
N ILE A 18 3.56 -12.90 -7.17
CA ILE A 18 2.74 -13.60 -6.17
C ILE A 18 1.47 -12.82 -5.91
N LEU A 19 1.57 -11.49 -5.74
CA LEU A 19 0.43 -10.61 -5.53
C LEU A 19 -0.55 -10.65 -6.72
N GLU A 20 -0.04 -10.65 -7.95
CA GLU A 20 -0.86 -10.79 -9.18
C GLU A 20 -1.75 -12.05 -9.15
N LYS A 21 -1.24 -13.17 -8.61
CA LYS A 21 -1.95 -14.44 -8.53
C LYS A 21 -2.86 -14.57 -7.30
N SER A 22 -2.72 -13.67 -6.34
CA SER A 22 -3.41 -13.78 -5.04
C SER A 22 -4.89 -13.39 -5.10
N GLY A 23 -5.31 -12.65 -6.13
CA GLY A 23 -6.64 -12.04 -6.21
C GLY A 23 -6.87 -10.90 -5.20
N LEU A 24 -5.85 -10.50 -4.44
CA LEU A 24 -5.90 -9.35 -3.55
C LEU A 24 -5.88 -8.06 -4.36
N THR A 25 -6.45 -6.99 -3.81
CA THR A 25 -6.19 -5.66 -4.33
C THR A 25 -4.83 -5.20 -3.84
N TYR A 26 -3.96 -4.78 -4.75
CA TYR A 26 -2.65 -4.25 -4.38
C TYR A 26 -2.23 -3.10 -5.29
N LYS A 27 -1.32 -2.26 -4.78
CA LYS A 27 -0.74 -1.15 -5.53
C LYS A 27 0.71 -0.93 -5.10
N MET A 28 1.64 -1.15 -6.02
CA MET A 28 3.07 -0.90 -5.80
C MET A 28 3.38 0.60 -5.91
N HIS A 29 4.34 1.05 -5.09
CA HIS A 29 4.92 2.39 -5.15
C HIS A 29 6.41 2.34 -4.75
N GLY A 30 7.12 3.47 -4.82
CA GLY A 30 8.58 3.50 -4.60
C GLY A 30 9.07 3.10 -3.20
N TYR A 31 8.17 2.90 -2.24
CA TYR A 31 8.50 2.58 -0.83
C TYR A 31 7.84 1.29 -0.34
N GLY A 32 7.23 0.50 -1.23
CA GLY A 32 6.56 -0.73 -0.85
C GLY A 32 5.37 -1.05 -1.73
N THR A 33 4.47 -1.86 -1.20
CA THR A 33 3.23 -2.25 -1.87
C THR A 33 2.10 -2.24 -0.86
N ASN A 34 1.06 -1.49 -1.17
CA ASN A 34 -0.18 -1.57 -0.42
C ASN A 34 -0.90 -2.86 -0.83
N ILE A 35 -1.43 -3.60 0.14
CA ILE A 35 -2.17 -4.85 -0.07
C ILE A 35 -3.44 -4.77 0.77
N GLU A 36 -4.58 -5.12 0.18
CA GLU A 36 -5.89 -5.06 0.81
C GLU A 36 -6.69 -6.33 0.52
N GLY A 37 -7.36 -6.83 1.56
CA GLY A 37 -8.22 -8.01 1.48
C GLY A 37 -8.44 -8.65 2.84
N PRO A 38 -8.99 -9.87 2.87
CA PRO A 38 -9.15 -10.63 4.10
C PRO A 38 -7.82 -10.86 4.80
N TRP A 39 -7.81 -10.77 6.14
CA TRP A 39 -6.60 -10.93 6.96
C TRP A 39 -5.75 -12.13 6.55
N HIS A 40 -6.38 -13.32 6.49
CA HIS A 40 -5.68 -14.58 6.18
C HIS A 40 -5.02 -14.55 4.80
N ALA A 41 -5.70 -13.99 3.79
CA ALA A 41 -5.21 -13.94 2.42
C ALA A 41 -4.04 -12.95 2.29
N VAL A 42 -4.13 -11.79 2.94
CA VAL A 42 -3.03 -10.82 2.98
C VAL A 42 -1.79 -11.41 3.67
N THR A 43 -1.95 -12.04 4.83
CA THR A 43 -0.82 -12.65 5.55
C THR A 43 -0.21 -13.83 4.80
N ALA A 44 -1.04 -14.62 4.09
CA ALA A 44 -0.55 -15.71 3.24
C ALA A 44 0.27 -15.18 2.06
N ALA A 45 -0.18 -14.12 1.39
CA ALA A 45 0.59 -13.50 0.32
C ALA A 45 1.95 -12.95 0.80
N ILE A 46 2.00 -12.37 2.01
CA ILE A 46 3.26 -11.91 2.63
C ILE A 46 4.20 -13.10 2.91
N HIS A 47 3.67 -14.19 3.46
CA HIS A 47 4.42 -15.43 3.68
C HIS A 47 5.00 -15.96 2.37
N ASP A 48 4.18 -16.06 1.32
CA ASP A 48 4.61 -16.63 0.04
C ASP A 48 5.67 -15.75 -0.63
N CYS A 49 5.58 -14.42 -0.47
CA CYS A 49 6.64 -13.50 -0.87
C CYS A 49 7.96 -13.82 -0.16
N HIS A 50 7.96 -14.02 1.16
CA HIS A 50 9.17 -14.41 1.89
C HIS A 50 9.73 -15.74 1.42
N ALA A 51 8.88 -16.75 1.27
CA ALA A 51 9.28 -18.08 0.82
C ALA A 51 9.93 -18.02 -0.58
N ALA A 52 9.35 -17.27 -1.51
CA ALA A 52 9.90 -17.14 -2.85
C ALA A 52 11.21 -16.35 -2.90
N VAL A 53 11.35 -15.30 -2.08
CA VAL A 53 12.61 -14.54 -1.99
C VAL A 53 13.72 -15.37 -1.35
N HIS A 54 13.41 -16.19 -0.34
CA HIS A 54 14.34 -17.18 0.20
C HIS A 54 14.74 -18.24 -0.83
N ALA A 55 13.79 -18.74 -1.62
CA ALA A 55 14.07 -19.67 -2.71
C ALA A 55 14.98 -19.08 -3.81
N GLN A 56 15.03 -17.75 -3.94
CA GLN A 56 15.99 -17.02 -4.79
C GLN A 56 17.35 -16.78 -4.13
N GLY A 57 17.61 -17.39 -2.97
CA GLY A 57 18.91 -17.37 -2.32
C GLY A 57 19.15 -16.20 -1.36
N ALA A 58 18.15 -15.35 -1.10
CA ALA A 58 18.30 -14.31 -0.08
C ALA A 58 18.37 -14.96 1.31
N PRO A 59 19.48 -14.83 2.06
CA PRO A 59 19.64 -15.54 3.33
C PRO A 59 18.81 -14.92 4.46
N ARG A 60 18.54 -13.61 4.38
CA ARG A 60 17.72 -12.89 5.37
C ARG A 60 16.81 -11.87 4.71
N ILE A 61 15.55 -11.87 5.11
CA ILE A 61 14.53 -10.90 4.71
C ILE A 61 14.14 -10.09 5.95
N ALA A 62 14.00 -8.78 5.80
CA ALA A 62 13.31 -7.94 6.77
C ALA A 62 12.15 -7.26 6.05
N THR A 63 11.01 -7.20 6.71
CA THR A 63 9.81 -6.56 6.18
C THR A 63 9.25 -5.64 7.23
N ASP A 64 9.10 -4.38 6.87
CA ASP A 64 8.33 -3.41 7.64
C ASP A 64 6.87 -3.47 7.19
N ILE A 65 5.95 -3.62 8.15
CA ILE A 65 4.53 -3.76 7.85
C ILE A 65 3.76 -2.78 8.73
N ARG A 66 3.02 -1.88 8.09
CA ARG A 66 1.93 -1.14 8.73
C ARG A 66 0.61 -1.78 8.37
N ILE A 67 -0.01 -2.46 9.33
CA ILE A 67 -1.27 -3.20 9.14
C ILE A 67 -2.36 -2.64 10.05
N GLY A 68 -3.58 -2.55 9.52
CA GLY A 68 -4.73 -2.05 10.25
C GLY A 68 -5.99 -2.83 9.91
N THR A 69 -6.81 -3.09 10.91
CA THR A 69 -8.16 -3.62 10.80
C THR A 69 -9.11 -2.67 11.51
N ARG A 70 -10.40 -2.72 11.17
CA ARG A 70 -11.41 -1.84 11.77
C ARG A 70 -12.75 -2.54 11.89
N THR A 71 -13.53 -2.14 12.88
CA THR A 71 -14.88 -2.67 13.17
C THR A 71 -15.95 -1.59 13.21
N ASP A 72 -15.56 -0.32 13.21
CA ASP A 72 -16.45 0.85 13.34
C ASP A 72 -17.28 1.11 12.06
N LYS A 73 -16.81 0.65 10.90
CA LYS A 73 -17.56 0.70 9.64
C LYS A 73 -17.17 -0.45 8.71
N SER A 74 -18.14 -0.92 7.93
CA SER A 74 -17.87 -1.86 6.85
C SER A 74 -17.26 -1.12 5.66
N VAL A 75 -16.20 -1.70 5.09
CA VAL A 75 -15.54 -1.22 3.88
C VAL A 75 -15.45 -2.39 2.92
N ALA A 76 -15.83 -2.18 1.67
CA ALA A 76 -15.68 -3.21 0.65
C ALA A 76 -14.20 -3.63 0.55
N PRO A 77 -13.90 -4.94 0.44
CA PRO A 77 -12.53 -5.41 0.28
C PRO A 77 -11.81 -4.66 -0.85
N GLY A 78 -10.56 -4.23 -0.61
CA GLY A 78 -9.76 -3.54 -1.62
C GLY A 78 -10.05 -2.03 -1.81
N GLN A 79 -11.00 -1.46 -1.06
CA GLN A 79 -11.39 -0.05 -1.24
C GLN A 79 -10.91 0.88 -0.12
N GLY A 80 -10.31 0.35 0.94
CA GLY A 80 -9.96 1.11 2.14
C GLY A 80 -8.94 2.22 1.88
N ASN A 81 -7.87 1.90 1.16
CA ASN A 81 -6.83 2.89 0.84
C ASN A 81 -7.35 3.94 -0.14
N ALA A 82 -8.06 3.52 -1.19
CA ALA A 82 -8.60 4.43 -2.19
C ALA A 82 -9.56 5.45 -1.56
N LEU A 83 -10.52 4.98 -0.74
CA LEU A 83 -11.45 5.85 -0.03
C LEU A 83 -10.74 6.81 0.93
N LYS A 84 -9.62 6.38 1.53
CA LYS A 84 -8.83 7.24 2.41
C LYS A 84 -8.14 8.35 1.61
N VAL A 85 -7.56 8.03 0.45
CA VAL A 85 -6.94 9.03 -0.44
C VAL A 85 -7.99 10.02 -0.94
N GLN A 86 -9.11 9.52 -1.47
CA GLN A 86 -10.23 10.36 -1.91
C GLN A 86 -10.68 11.31 -0.80
N ARG A 87 -10.83 10.82 0.43
CA ARG A 87 -11.25 11.67 1.55
C ARG A 87 -10.27 12.80 1.85
N VAL A 88 -8.96 12.56 1.72
CA VAL A 88 -7.93 13.59 1.89
C VAL A 88 -8.02 14.62 0.77
N GLU A 89 -8.18 14.18 -0.47
CA GLU A 89 -8.32 15.06 -1.64
C GLU A 89 -9.56 15.98 -1.53
N GLU A 90 -10.69 15.44 -1.08
CA GLU A 90 -11.89 16.24 -0.81
C GLU A 90 -11.66 17.33 0.25
N ILE A 91 -10.90 17.01 1.30
CA ILE A 91 -10.56 17.97 2.36
C ILE A 91 -9.65 19.07 1.81
N LEU A 92 -8.62 18.71 1.05
CA LEU A 92 -7.71 19.67 0.41
C LEU A 92 -8.47 20.62 -0.52
N GLN A 93 -9.34 20.08 -1.37
CA GLN A 93 -10.15 20.87 -2.29
C GLN A 93 -11.08 21.84 -1.55
N LYS A 94 -11.64 21.41 -0.42
CA LYS A 94 -12.47 22.27 0.44
C LYS A 94 -11.65 23.44 0.99
N TRP A 95 -10.47 23.17 1.55
CA TRP A 95 -9.60 24.21 2.09
C TRP A 95 -9.16 25.22 1.02
N ASP A 96 -8.81 24.74 -0.17
CA ASP A 96 -8.44 25.62 -1.29
C ASP A 96 -9.58 26.56 -1.71
N ASN A 97 -10.83 26.09 -1.64
CA ASN A 97 -12.01 26.89 -1.96
C ASN A 97 -12.31 27.93 -0.88
N GLU A 98 -12.14 27.58 0.40
CA GLU A 98 -12.32 28.50 1.54
C GLU A 98 -11.33 29.67 1.44
N VAL A 99 -10.04 29.38 1.19
CA VAL A 99 -9.01 30.40 1.01
C VAL A 99 -9.33 31.34 -0.16
N LYS A 100 -9.77 30.80 -1.31
CA LYS A 100 -10.16 31.64 -2.47
C LYS A 100 -11.34 32.54 -2.14
N SER A 101 -12.32 32.05 -1.38
CA SER A 101 -13.48 32.84 -0.95
C SER A 101 -13.06 34.00 -0.05
N GLU A 102 -12.15 33.76 0.91
CA GLU A 102 -11.63 34.81 1.80
C GLU A 102 -10.88 35.90 1.03
N VAL A 103 -9.99 35.52 0.10
CA VAL A 103 -9.24 36.48 -0.74
C VAL A 103 -10.19 37.32 -1.60
N LEU A 104 -11.21 36.70 -2.21
CA LEU A 104 -12.22 37.43 -2.99
C LEU A 104 -13.06 38.38 -2.13
N SER A 105 -13.28 38.05 -0.85
CA SER A 105 -14.02 38.89 0.08
C SER A 105 -13.21 40.09 0.57
N SER A 106 -11.88 39.98 0.69
CA SER A 106 -11.01 41.09 1.13
C SER A 106 -10.66 42.10 0.03
N LEU A 107 -10.97 41.78 -1.23
CA LEU A 107 -10.76 42.66 -2.39
C LEU A 107 -11.98 43.55 -2.71
N ARG A 108 -13.04 43.45 -1.90
CA ARG A 108 -14.23 44.32 -1.93
C ARG A 108 -14.21 45.29 -0.78
#